data_AF-A0A7S0GQ89-F1
#
_entry.id   AF-A0A7S0GQ89-F1
#
_cell.length_a   1.000
_cell.length_b   1.000
_cell.length_c   1.000
_cell.angle_alpha   90.00
_cell.angle_beta   90.00
_cell.angle_gamma   90.00
#
_symmetry.space_group_name_H-M   'P 1'
#
loop_
_entity.id
_entity.type
_entity.pdbx_description
1 polymer ?
#
loop_
_entity_poly.entity_id
_entity_poly.type
_entity_poly.pdbx_seq_one_letter_code
_entity_poly.pdbx_strand_id
1 'polypeptide(L)'
;MSKDAAKVLDTHRKGLAVSANLSEAVSVDVLGKVLGARLTHAEKELDKVTLSSSSKLDYRLKHKNGMAIGVSVTRAAHTFQDIKGPNGCLRLARYIVQKKMNGVVKALASLEKPASCDAAIVHIWCASQTIASALQAEVDSFLCQKSDTATTNHFNNVKVVLTVADFGDVAIGHSYLFSGAYK
;
A
#
# COMPACT_ATOMS: atom_id res chain seq x y z
N MET A 1 17.72 -1.27 9.77
CA MET A 1 16.56 -2.11 9.42
C MET A 1 16.03 -2.75 10.69
N SER A 2 14.72 -2.75 10.94
CA SER A 2 14.14 -3.41 12.13
C SER A 2 14.10 -4.94 11.99
N LYS A 3 13.83 -5.64 13.10
CA LYS A 3 13.58 -7.10 13.10
C LYS A 3 12.37 -7.48 12.24
N ASP A 4 11.35 -6.62 12.20
CA ASP A 4 10.13 -6.85 11.42
C ASP A 4 10.42 -6.77 9.91
N ALA A 5 11.22 -5.78 9.49
CA ALA A 5 11.66 -5.66 8.11
C ALA A 5 12.55 -6.83 7.67
N ALA A 6 13.45 -7.31 8.55
CA ALA A 6 14.24 -8.50 8.29
C ALA A 6 13.34 -9.74 8.07
N LYS A 7 12.31 -9.92 8.91
CA LYS A 7 11.34 -11.02 8.75
C LYS A 7 10.68 -11.00 7.38
N VAL A 8 10.26 -9.83 6.87
CA VAL A 8 9.66 -9.72 5.52
C VAL A 8 10.64 -10.22 4.45
N LEU A 9 11.91 -9.80 4.51
CA LEU A 9 12.93 -10.24 3.55
C LEU A 9 13.16 -11.76 3.58
N ASP A 10 13.19 -12.36 4.77
CA ASP A 10 13.40 -13.80 4.95
C ASP A 10 12.21 -14.64 4.48
N THR A 11 10.99 -14.10 4.58
CA THR A 11 9.77 -14.84 4.24
C THR A 11 9.51 -14.95 2.74
N HIS A 12 10.14 -14.16 1.88
CA HIS A 12 9.81 -14.13 0.44
C HIS A 12 10.36 -15.30 -0.38
N ARG A 13 9.69 -15.66 -1.49
CA ARG A 13 10.10 -16.76 -2.39
C ARG A 13 11.43 -16.45 -3.10
N LYS A 14 12.25 -17.49 -3.33
CA LYS A 14 13.20 -17.51 -4.45
C LYS A 14 12.40 -17.28 -5.74
N GLY A 15 12.61 -16.15 -6.42
CA GLY A 15 11.96 -15.82 -7.70
C GLY A 15 11.18 -14.50 -7.77
N LEU A 16 10.90 -13.84 -6.64
CA LEU A 16 10.43 -12.45 -6.66
C LEU A 16 11.61 -11.49 -6.89
N ALA A 17 11.36 -10.37 -7.58
CA ALA A 17 12.38 -9.37 -7.80
C ALA A 17 12.85 -8.80 -6.44
N VAL A 18 14.15 -8.81 -6.18
CA VAL A 18 14.77 -8.30 -4.93
C VAL A 18 14.25 -6.92 -4.54
N SER A 19 14.01 -6.07 -5.54
CA SER A 19 13.51 -4.71 -5.35
C SER A 19 12.06 -4.63 -4.84
N ALA A 20 11.23 -5.66 -5.04
CA ALA A 20 9.89 -5.73 -4.46
C ALA A 20 9.98 -5.99 -2.94
N ASN A 21 10.73 -7.04 -2.55
CA ASN A 21 10.94 -7.42 -1.16
C ASN A 21 11.55 -6.27 -0.34
N LEU A 22 12.52 -5.56 -0.92
CA LEU A 22 13.11 -4.38 -0.28
C LEU A 22 12.07 -3.28 -0.04
N SER A 23 11.22 -2.97 -1.02
CA SER A 23 10.20 -1.93 -0.86
C SER A 23 9.16 -2.26 0.19
N GLU A 24 8.84 -3.53 0.39
CA GLU A 24 7.96 -3.98 1.47
C GLU A 24 8.63 -3.92 2.84
N ALA A 25 9.87 -4.41 2.95
CA ALA A 25 10.64 -4.35 4.19
C ALA A 25 10.85 -2.90 4.65
N VAL A 26 11.23 -2.00 3.74
CA VAL A 26 11.35 -0.57 4.04
C VAL A 26 9.98 0.03 4.39
N SER A 27 8.91 -0.39 3.72
CA SER A 27 7.53 0.03 4.04
C SER A 27 7.15 -0.35 5.48
N VAL A 28 7.50 -1.57 5.93
CA VAL A 28 7.31 -2.00 7.33
C VAL A 28 8.07 -1.10 8.30
N ASP A 29 9.32 -0.78 8.01
CA ASP A 29 10.13 0.11 8.85
C ASP A 29 9.53 1.53 8.93
N VAL A 30 9.12 2.08 7.79
CA VAL A 30 8.49 3.42 7.72
C VAL A 30 7.19 3.44 8.50
N LEU A 31 6.25 2.54 8.20
CA LEU A 31 4.95 2.50 8.85
C LEU A 31 5.06 2.11 10.33
N GLY A 32 5.98 1.22 10.69
CA GLY A 32 6.23 0.84 12.07
C GLY A 32 6.76 2.01 12.91
N LYS A 33 7.60 2.88 12.34
CA LYS A 33 8.06 4.11 13.00
C LYS A 33 6.96 5.17 13.08
N VAL A 34 6.28 5.44 11.97
CA VAL A 34 5.27 6.51 11.86
C VAL A 34 4.03 6.19 12.70
N LEU A 35 3.56 4.95 12.67
CA LEU A 35 2.35 4.53 13.37
C LEU A 35 2.65 3.87 14.71
N GLY A 36 3.92 3.57 15.03
CA GLY A 36 4.23 2.77 16.22
C GLY A 36 3.68 1.35 16.16
N ALA A 37 3.42 0.82 14.96
CA ALA A 37 2.84 -0.50 14.75
C ALA A 37 3.93 -1.59 14.59
N ARG A 38 3.54 -2.86 14.79
CA ARG A 38 4.43 -4.03 14.68
C ARG A 38 3.91 -5.01 13.64
N LEU A 39 4.81 -5.69 12.94
CA LEU A 39 4.44 -6.76 12.02
C LEU A 39 3.81 -7.94 12.76
N THR A 40 2.70 -8.45 12.25
CA THR A 40 2.07 -9.67 12.76
C THR A 40 2.12 -10.80 11.74
N HIS A 41 1.84 -10.49 10.47
CA HIS A 41 1.82 -11.47 9.39
C HIS A 41 2.50 -10.88 8.16
N ALA A 42 3.44 -11.61 7.57
CA ALA A 42 3.92 -11.36 6.21
C ALA A 42 2.99 -12.02 5.16
N GLU A 43 3.17 -11.74 3.87
CA GLU A 43 2.33 -12.23 2.76
C GLU A 43 2.01 -13.73 2.88
N LYS A 44 3.03 -14.59 3.03
CA LYS A 44 2.83 -16.04 3.17
C LYS A 44 2.04 -16.47 4.41
N GLU A 45 2.13 -15.70 5.48
CA GLU A 45 1.37 -15.97 6.69
C GLU A 45 -0.08 -15.55 6.48
N LEU A 46 -0.34 -14.49 5.70
CA LEU A 46 -1.68 -14.07 5.29
C LEU A 46 -2.33 -15.07 4.33
N ASP A 47 -1.61 -15.64 3.37
CA ASP A 47 -2.15 -16.63 2.43
C ASP A 47 -2.77 -17.84 3.13
N LYS A 48 -2.25 -18.21 4.31
CA LYS A 48 -2.77 -19.34 5.11
C LYS A 48 -4.11 -19.05 5.79
N VAL A 49 -4.47 -17.79 5.92
CA VAL A 49 -5.64 -17.31 6.67
C VAL A 49 -6.61 -16.50 5.80
N THR A 50 -6.40 -16.55 4.48
CA THR A 50 -7.25 -15.87 3.49
C THR A 50 -8.10 -16.90 2.75
N LEU A 51 -9.39 -16.61 2.56
CA LEU A 51 -10.31 -17.48 1.79
C LEU A 51 -9.96 -17.56 0.30
N SER A 52 -9.21 -16.59 -0.20
CA SER A 52 -8.71 -16.56 -1.57
C SER A 52 -7.19 -16.67 -1.57
N SER A 53 -6.66 -17.48 -2.49
CA SER A 53 -5.22 -17.62 -2.75
C SER A 53 -4.56 -16.39 -3.39
N SER A 54 -5.25 -15.25 -3.39
CA SER A 54 -4.84 -14.04 -4.10
C SER A 54 -4.86 -12.79 -3.21
N SER A 55 -4.50 -12.95 -1.93
CA SER A 55 -4.38 -11.82 -1.00
C SER A 55 -3.64 -10.67 -1.69
N LYS A 56 -4.28 -9.50 -1.73
CA LYS A 56 -3.68 -8.27 -2.27
C LYS A 56 -3.00 -7.45 -1.18
N LEU A 57 -2.92 -8.00 0.03
CA LEU A 57 -2.16 -7.44 1.13
C LEU A 57 -0.80 -8.12 1.18
N ASP A 58 0.23 -7.29 1.22
CA ASP A 58 1.62 -7.73 1.27
C ASP A 58 2.02 -8.08 2.72
N TYR A 59 1.42 -7.41 3.72
CA TYR A 59 1.58 -7.78 5.14
C TYR A 59 0.49 -7.17 6.04
N ARG A 60 0.48 -7.55 7.32
CA ARG A 60 -0.42 -7.03 8.36
C ARG A 60 0.35 -6.53 9.56
N LEU A 61 0.02 -5.31 9.98
CA LEU A 61 0.53 -4.68 11.19
C LEU A 61 -0.51 -4.72 12.32
N LYS A 62 -0.02 -4.59 13.56
CA LYS A 62 -0.84 -4.33 14.75
C LYS A 62 -0.36 -3.06 15.43
N HIS A 63 -1.26 -2.09 15.56
CA HIS A 63 -1.02 -0.86 16.28
C HIS A 63 -1.03 -1.10 17.80
N LYS A 64 -0.43 -0.20 18.59
CA LYS A 64 -0.34 -0.33 20.05
C LYS A 64 -1.71 -0.41 20.75
N ASN A 65 -2.74 0.20 20.17
CA ASN A 65 -4.12 0.12 20.66
C ASN A 65 -4.85 -1.18 20.28
N GLY A 66 -4.17 -2.13 19.64
CA GLY A 66 -4.75 -3.41 19.23
C GLY A 66 -5.28 -3.45 17.80
N MET A 67 -5.42 -2.30 17.12
CA MET A 67 -5.95 -2.21 15.76
C MET A 67 -5.09 -2.99 14.76
N ALA A 68 -5.73 -3.85 13.98
CA ALA A 68 -5.12 -4.63 12.91
C ALA A 68 -5.20 -3.85 11.58
N ILE A 69 -4.05 -3.70 10.92
CA ILE A 69 -3.92 -2.90 9.70
C ILE A 69 -3.36 -3.79 8.59
N GLY A 70 -4.14 -4.00 7.53
CA GLY A 70 -3.65 -4.63 6.31
C GLY A 70 -2.85 -3.63 5.48
N VAL A 71 -1.73 -4.02 4.89
CA VAL A 71 -0.93 -3.13 4.06
C VAL A 71 -0.73 -3.72 2.69
N SER A 72 -0.98 -2.93 1.65
CA SER A 72 -0.48 -3.20 0.31
C SER A 72 0.56 -2.17 -0.11
N VAL A 73 1.69 -2.64 -0.62
CA VAL A 73 2.80 -1.85 -1.11
C VAL A 73 2.82 -1.88 -2.63
N THR A 74 3.17 -0.76 -3.25
CA THR A 74 3.41 -0.71 -4.69
C THR A 74 4.45 0.35 -5.00
N ARG A 75 5.15 0.17 -6.12
CA ARG A 75 6.13 1.13 -6.62
C ARG A 75 5.59 1.79 -7.89
N ALA A 76 5.69 3.09 -7.93
CA ALA A 76 5.44 3.98 -9.07
C ALA A 76 6.78 4.62 -9.49
N ALA A 77 7.82 3.78 -9.64
CA ALA A 77 9.20 4.22 -9.84
C ALA A 77 9.59 4.34 -11.32
N HIS A 78 9.18 3.38 -12.17
CA HIS A 78 9.64 3.30 -13.57
C HIS A 78 8.52 3.46 -14.60
N THR A 79 7.28 3.20 -14.19
CA THR A 79 6.16 3.11 -15.12
C THR A 79 5.77 4.45 -15.75
N PHE A 80 6.15 5.59 -15.16
CA PHE A 80 5.78 6.91 -15.68
C PHE A 80 6.72 7.43 -16.79
N GLN A 81 7.98 7.01 -16.80
CA GLN A 81 8.95 7.45 -17.81
C GLN A 81 8.74 6.75 -19.16
N ASP A 82 8.21 5.52 -19.13
CA ASP A 82 7.98 4.73 -20.34
C ASP A 82 6.69 5.07 -21.09
N ILE A 83 5.78 5.83 -20.47
CA ILE A 83 4.50 6.17 -21.11
C ILE A 83 4.64 7.47 -21.88
N LYS A 84 5.00 7.33 -23.16
CA LYS A 84 5.02 8.43 -24.13
C LYS A 84 3.60 8.98 -24.33
N GLY A 85 3.45 10.29 -24.15
CA GLY A 85 2.22 11.03 -24.46
C GLY A 85 1.77 11.98 -23.36
N PRO A 86 0.97 13.02 -23.70
CA PRO A 86 0.60 14.10 -22.77
C PRO A 86 -0.20 13.62 -21.54
N ASN A 87 -0.87 12.47 -21.65
CA ASN A 87 -1.72 11.91 -20.59
C ASN A 87 -1.19 10.59 -20.00
N GLY A 88 0.06 10.23 -20.30
CA GLY A 88 0.63 8.95 -19.88
C GLY A 88 0.67 8.77 -18.37
N CYS A 89 1.13 9.82 -17.69
CA CYS A 89 1.18 9.92 -16.24
C CYS A 89 -0.21 9.72 -15.59
N LEU A 90 -1.21 10.49 -16.02
CA LEU A 90 -2.55 10.41 -15.44
C LEU A 90 -3.20 9.03 -15.63
N ARG A 91 -3.08 8.44 -16.83
CA ARG A 91 -3.65 7.10 -17.11
C ARG A 91 -3.07 6.03 -16.21
N LEU A 92 -1.77 6.11 -15.94
CA LEU A 92 -1.09 5.16 -15.07
C LEU A 92 -1.44 5.39 -13.60
N ALA A 93 -1.50 6.64 -13.15
CA ALA A 93 -1.97 6.97 -11.81
C ALA A 93 -3.36 6.36 -11.57
N ARG A 94 -4.28 6.56 -12.52
CA ARG A 94 -5.62 5.95 -12.54
C ARG A 94 -5.57 4.43 -12.43
N TYR A 95 -4.79 3.79 -13.29
CA TYR A 95 -4.65 2.34 -13.26
C TYR A 95 -4.13 1.83 -11.91
N ILE A 96 -3.08 2.45 -11.37
CA ILE A 96 -2.48 2.05 -10.08
C ILE A 96 -3.49 2.21 -8.95
N VAL A 97 -4.11 3.39 -8.82
CA VAL A 97 -5.07 3.70 -7.76
C VAL A 97 -6.26 2.76 -7.83
N GLN A 98 -6.91 2.62 -9.00
CA GLN A 98 -8.06 1.74 -9.16
C GLN A 98 -7.71 0.28 -8.85
N LYS A 99 -6.57 -0.21 -9.35
CA LYS A 99 -6.13 -1.59 -9.11
C LYS A 99 -5.88 -1.84 -7.62
N LYS A 100 -5.16 -0.95 -6.96
CA LYS A 100 -4.74 -1.14 -5.56
C LYS A 100 -5.88 -0.93 -4.59
N MET A 101 -6.67 0.12 -4.75
CA MET A 101 -7.83 0.39 -3.88
C MET A 101 -8.87 -0.72 -3.95
N ASN A 102 -9.26 -1.14 -5.17
CA ASN A 102 -10.21 -2.24 -5.32
C ASN A 102 -9.64 -3.58 -4.85
N GLY A 103 -8.33 -3.81 -5.08
CA GLY A 103 -7.65 -5.02 -4.61
C GLY A 103 -7.64 -5.15 -3.10
N VAL A 104 -7.33 -4.06 -2.38
CA VAL A 104 -7.31 -4.02 -0.92
C VAL A 104 -8.71 -4.24 -0.34
N VAL A 105 -9.73 -3.58 -0.87
CA VAL A 105 -11.11 -3.79 -0.39
C VAL A 105 -11.55 -5.25 -0.54
N LYS A 106 -11.27 -5.86 -1.70
CA LYS A 106 -11.54 -7.28 -1.92
C LYS A 106 -10.76 -8.17 -0.96
N ALA A 107 -9.49 -7.86 -0.72
CA ALA A 107 -8.66 -8.63 0.21
C ALA A 107 -9.20 -8.54 1.65
N LEU A 108 -9.55 -7.35 2.12
CA LEU A 108 -10.16 -7.15 3.44
C LEU A 108 -11.43 -7.97 3.64
N ALA A 109 -12.29 -8.04 2.61
CA ALA A 109 -13.52 -8.83 2.66
C ALA A 109 -13.27 -10.36 2.66
N SER A 110 -12.08 -10.81 2.25
CA SER A 110 -11.73 -12.23 2.12
C SER A 110 -10.94 -12.80 3.30
N LEU A 111 -10.54 -11.98 4.26
CA LEU A 111 -9.80 -12.42 5.44
C LEU A 111 -10.72 -13.10 6.45
N GLU A 112 -10.36 -14.29 6.90
CA GLU A 112 -11.08 -14.97 7.98
C GLU A 112 -10.74 -14.37 9.35
N LYS A 113 -11.60 -14.57 10.35
CA LYS A 113 -11.19 -14.33 11.74
C LYS A 113 -10.20 -15.42 12.17
N PRO A 114 -9.09 -15.08 12.86
CA PRO A 114 -8.75 -13.80 13.50
C PRO A 114 -7.86 -12.86 12.65
N ALA A 115 -7.68 -13.15 11.37
CA ALA A 115 -6.82 -12.39 10.47
C ALA A 115 -7.45 -11.09 9.95
N SER A 116 -8.73 -10.84 10.22
CA SER A 116 -9.44 -9.61 9.86
C SER A 116 -8.67 -8.35 10.25
N CYS A 117 -8.76 -7.33 9.40
CA CYS A 117 -8.15 -6.02 9.63
C CYS A 117 -9.23 -4.97 9.83
N ASP A 118 -9.00 -4.04 10.75
CA ASP A 118 -9.89 -2.92 11.05
C ASP A 118 -9.73 -1.80 10.03
N ALA A 119 -8.51 -1.66 9.48
CA ALA A 119 -8.16 -0.69 8.47
C ALA A 119 -7.16 -1.28 7.47
N ALA A 120 -6.96 -0.57 6.36
CA ALA A 120 -5.88 -0.86 5.44
C ALA A 120 -5.11 0.38 5.00
N ILE A 121 -3.86 0.16 4.60
CA ILE A 121 -2.97 1.15 4.02
C ILE A 121 -2.55 0.68 2.63
N VAL A 122 -2.71 1.55 1.64
CA VAL A 122 -2.03 1.42 0.34
C VAL A 122 -0.80 2.33 0.38
N HIS A 123 0.39 1.76 0.51
CA HIS A 123 1.66 2.50 0.50
C HIS A 123 2.26 2.48 -0.91
N ILE A 124 2.35 3.65 -1.54
CA ILE A 124 2.90 3.84 -2.87
C ILE A 124 4.23 4.58 -2.80
N TRP A 125 5.29 3.91 -3.23
CA TRP A 125 6.61 4.52 -3.43
C TRP A 125 6.65 5.25 -4.77
N CYS A 126 6.96 6.53 -4.77
CA CYS A 126 6.95 7.42 -5.94
C CYS A 126 8.39 7.85 -6.26
N ALA A 127 8.77 7.81 -7.54
CA ALA A 127 10.11 8.25 -7.98
C ALA A 127 10.33 9.76 -7.83
N SER A 128 9.25 10.54 -7.87
CA SER A 128 9.31 11.99 -7.85
C SER A 128 8.04 12.60 -7.25
N GLN A 129 8.16 13.86 -6.85
CA GLN A 129 7.01 14.64 -6.37
C GLN A 129 5.91 14.75 -7.43
N THR A 130 6.27 14.89 -8.71
CA THR A 130 5.31 14.95 -9.82
C THR A 130 4.44 13.70 -9.89
N ILE A 131 5.03 12.52 -9.73
CA ILE A 131 4.30 11.25 -9.71
C ILE A 131 3.41 11.16 -8.48
N ALA A 132 3.91 11.55 -7.30
CA ALA A 132 3.12 11.58 -6.08
C ALA A 132 1.91 12.52 -6.20
N SER A 133 2.09 13.72 -6.76
CA SER A 133 0.98 14.67 -7.00
C SER A 133 -0.05 14.12 -7.98
N ALA A 134 0.36 13.44 -9.05
CA ALA A 134 -0.57 12.81 -9.99
C ALA A 134 -1.36 11.66 -9.35
N LEU A 135 -0.70 10.83 -8.54
CA LEU A 135 -1.37 9.78 -7.77
C LEU A 135 -2.32 10.36 -6.73
N GLN A 136 -1.92 11.44 -6.04
CA GLN A 136 -2.77 12.11 -5.05
C GLN A 136 -4.06 12.61 -5.68
N ALA A 137 -3.97 13.36 -6.79
CA ALA A 137 -5.14 13.88 -7.48
C ALA A 137 -6.10 12.76 -7.93
N GLU A 138 -5.56 11.61 -8.34
CA GLU A 138 -6.38 10.47 -8.74
C GLU A 138 -6.95 9.70 -7.54
N VAL A 139 -6.26 9.63 -6.41
CA VAL A 139 -6.82 9.10 -5.14
C VAL A 139 -8.02 9.94 -4.72
N ASP A 140 -7.88 11.26 -4.73
CA ASP A 140 -8.96 12.18 -4.37
C ASP A 140 -10.14 12.06 -5.33
N SER A 141 -9.87 11.98 -6.64
CA SER A 141 -10.90 11.75 -7.66
C SER A 141 -11.60 10.41 -7.46
N PHE A 142 -10.85 9.33 -7.20
CA PHE A 142 -11.39 8.00 -6.97
C PHE A 142 -12.30 7.96 -5.74
N LEU A 143 -11.87 8.56 -4.63
CA LEU A 143 -12.64 8.59 -3.40
C LEU A 143 -13.91 9.45 -3.54
N CYS A 144 -13.82 10.59 -4.25
CA CYS A 144 -14.98 11.43 -4.61
C CYS A 144 -16.00 10.67 -5.49
N GLN A 145 -15.55 9.90 -6.47
CA GLN A 145 -16.46 9.07 -7.28
C GLN A 145 -17.12 7.93 -6.48
N LYS A 146 -16.45 7.46 -5.41
CA LYS A 146 -16.96 6.36 -4.59
C LYS A 146 -17.87 6.83 -3.47
N SER A 147 -17.76 8.07 -3.00
CA SER A 147 -18.65 8.61 -1.96
C SER A 147 -20.13 8.60 -2.37
N ASP A 148 -20.40 8.69 -3.68
CA ASP A 148 -21.75 8.75 -4.24
C ASP A 148 -22.40 7.37 -4.42
N THR A 149 -21.73 6.29 -4.01
CA THR A 149 -22.20 4.92 -4.18
C THR A 149 -22.52 4.26 -2.84
N ALA A 150 -23.53 3.39 -2.73
CA ALA A 150 -23.83 2.68 -1.48
C ALA A 150 -22.64 1.84 -0.92
N THR A 151 -21.58 1.67 -1.70
CA THR A 151 -20.32 1.00 -1.34
C THR A 151 -19.28 1.86 -0.61
N THR A 152 -19.57 3.12 -0.27
CA THR A 152 -18.62 4.07 0.37
C THR A 152 -17.99 3.52 1.66
N ASN A 153 -18.74 2.75 2.45
CA ASN A 153 -18.28 2.26 3.76
C ASN A 153 -17.01 1.39 3.68
N HIS A 154 -16.75 0.72 2.56
CA HIS A 154 -15.57 -0.14 2.43
C HIS A 154 -14.27 0.65 2.20
N PHE A 155 -14.35 1.87 1.67
CA PHE A 155 -13.17 2.69 1.37
C PHE A 155 -12.80 3.63 2.52
N ASN A 156 -13.72 3.94 3.43
CA ASN A 156 -13.47 4.83 4.58
C ASN A 156 -12.31 4.37 5.48
N ASN A 157 -12.11 3.04 5.55
CA ASN A 157 -11.07 2.39 6.34
C ASN A 157 -9.78 2.14 5.55
N VAL A 158 -9.68 2.61 4.31
CA VAL A 158 -8.46 2.52 3.49
C VAL A 158 -7.78 3.89 3.47
N LYS A 159 -6.51 3.93 3.87
CA LYS A 159 -5.66 5.13 3.81
C LYS A 159 -4.59 4.95 2.74
N VAL A 160 -4.18 6.03 2.09
CA VAL A 160 -3.11 5.99 1.08
C VAL A 160 -1.91 6.76 1.60
N VAL A 161 -0.74 6.13 1.55
CA VAL A 161 0.54 6.74 1.91
C VAL A 161 1.35 6.87 0.64
N LEU A 162 1.79 8.07 0.30
CA LEU A 162 2.68 8.31 -0.83
C LEU A 162 4.05 8.69 -0.27
N THR A 163 5.07 7.89 -0.57
CA THR A 163 6.46 8.21 -0.18
C THR A 163 7.28 8.49 -1.41
N VAL A 164 7.86 9.69 -1.48
CA VAL A 164 8.80 10.07 -2.54
C VAL A 164 10.20 9.63 -2.13
N ALA A 165 10.77 8.71 -2.89
CA ALA A 165 12.12 8.24 -2.70
C ALA A 165 12.77 8.03 -4.06
N ASP A 166 14.00 8.53 -4.20
CA ASP A 166 14.85 8.10 -5.29
C ASP A 166 15.44 6.74 -4.91
N PHE A 167 15.26 5.74 -5.77
CA PHE A 167 15.84 4.41 -5.57
C PHE A 167 17.21 4.28 -6.25
N GLY A 168 17.67 5.31 -6.97
CA GLY A 168 19.00 5.39 -7.56
C GLY A 168 20.10 5.73 -6.55
N ASP A 169 19.79 6.61 -5.59
CA ASP A 169 20.63 6.95 -4.44
C ASP A 169 19.74 6.90 -3.19
N VAL A 170 20.07 6.05 -2.21
CA VAL A 170 19.21 5.66 -1.08
C VAL A 170 18.99 6.81 -0.08
N ALA A 171 18.29 7.87 -0.50
CA ALA A 171 17.82 8.96 0.32
C ALA A 171 16.30 9.06 0.20
N ILE A 172 15.59 8.73 1.27
CA ILE A 172 14.14 8.98 1.35
C ILE A 172 13.96 10.48 1.55
N GLY A 173 13.50 11.17 0.51
CA GLY A 173 13.30 12.63 0.54
C GLY A 173 12.15 13.03 1.46
N HIS A 174 10.94 12.50 1.21
CA HIS A 174 9.72 12.88 1.96
C HIS A 174 8.65 11.77 1.95
N SER A 175 7.90 11.63 3.05
CA SER A 175 6.70 10.77 3.13
C SER A 175 5.46 11.61 3.47
N TYR A 176 4.37 11.35 2.75
CA TYR A 176 3.07 12.00 2.96
C TYR A 176 2.02 10.95 3.36
N LEU A 177 1.32 11.20 4.47
CA LEU A 177 0.17 10.42 4.90
C LEU A 177 -1.10 11.15 4.48
N PHE A 178 -1.91 10.53 3.62
CA PHE A 178 -3.20 11.09 3.23
C PHE A 178 -4.32 10.30 3.91
N SER A 179 -5.08 11.00 4.73
CA SER A 179 -6.36 10.51 5.22
C SER A 179 -7.48 11.34 4.63
N GLY A 180 -8.25 10.75 3.72
CA GLY A 180 -9.59 11.26 3.43
C GLY A 180 -10.39 11.21 4.73
N ALA A 181 -10.69 12.38 5.29
CA ALA A 181 -11.73 12.54 6.28
C ALA A 181 -12.95 13.06 5.52
N TYR A 182 -13.81 12.14 5.08
CA TYR A 182 -15.13 12.51 4.59
C TYR A 182 -16.01 12.73 5.82
N LYS A 183 -16.40 13.99 6.04
CA LYS A 183 -17.46 14.36 6.98
C LYS A 183 -18.82 14.07 6.39
#